data_AF-A0A938KPC4-F1
#
_entry.id   AF-A0A938KPC4-F1
#
_cell.length_a   1.000
_cell.length_b   1.000
_cell.length_c   1.000
_cell.angle_alpha   90.00
_cell.angle_beta   90.00
_cell.angle_gamma   90.00
#
_symmetry.space_group_name_H-M   'P 1'
#
loop_
_entity.id
_entity.type
_entity.pdbx_description
1 polymer ?
#
loop_
_entity_poly.entity_id
_entity_poly.type
_entity_poly.pdbx_seq_one_letter_code
_entity_poly.pdbx_strand_id
1 'polypeptide(L)'
;MTVLNPRARVPVGLIIDDSTCLVNLNRFSVPQFAQARGPDSSYHRIPWRDWPVEIPDSFVRKFGEWCAAHGVKGKYSIVPYPALVGRLDRTLPGWTQPELERSIELVRTLMMPSWDIHPEMVTHTRVIDTKTGHPYPEFSPRFIENWDWTTGRSPESRLPCSSLPVVARARGCRCPRRAALAAADSATPNIVVKLADDYSWASMSCQGAKGIEPPCLDRLDRPMDN
;
A
#
# COMPACT_ATOMS: atom_id res chain seq x y z
N MET A 1 14.48 -26.14 25.98
CA MET A 1 13.64 -26.22 24.77
C MET A 1 14.10 -25.11 23.84
N THR A 2 14.67 -25.45 22.68
CA THR A 2 15.20 -24.45 21.73
C THR A 2 14.20 -24.29 20.61
N VAL A 3 13.60 -23.10 20.49
CA VAL A 3 12.69 -22.79 19.39
C VAL A 3 13.54 -22.54 18.14
N LEU A 4 13.46 -23.43 17.15
CA LEU A 4 14.11 -23.26 15.85
C LEU A 4 13.12 -22.61 14.88
N ASN A 5 13.48 -21.43 14.37
CA ASN A 5 12.66 -20.75 13.36
C ASN A 5 12.75 -21.49 12.02
N PRO A 6 11.71 -21.41 11.15
CA PRO A 6 11.75 -21.99 9.81
C PRO A 6 13.00 -21.53 9.03
N ARG A 7 13.80 -22.50 8.56
CA ARG A 7 15.10 -22.26 7.93
C ARG A 7 16.08 -21.45 8.81
N ALA A 8 16.08 -21.58 10.14
CA ALA A 8 17.00 -20.83 11.01
C ALA A 8 17.06 -19.30 10.77
N ARG A 9 16.01 -18.73 10.14
CA ARG A 9 15.94 -17.32 9.77
C ARG A 9 14.79 -16.66 10.50
N VAL A 10 14.93 -15.36 10.70
CA VAL A 10 13.84 -14.51 11.22
C VAL A 10 12.92 -14.18 10.05
N PRO A 11 11.64 -14.55 10.10
CA PRO A 11 10.69 -14.08 9.09
C PRO A 11 10.53 -12.56 9.22
N VAL A 12 10.79 -11.83 8.13
CA VAL A 12 10.58 -10.37 8.06
C VAL A 12 9.27 -10.08 7.34
N GLY A 13 8.39 -9.36 8.02
CA GLY A 13 7.16 -8.82 7.47
C GLY A 13 7.25 -7.29 7.38
N LEU A 14 6.89 -6.71 6.24
CA LEU A 14 6.88 -5.25 6.05
C LEU A 14 5.48 -4.77 5.64
N ILE A 15 5.19 -3.52 5.99
CA ILE A 15 4.02 -2.80 5.48
C ILE A 15 4.58 -1.58 4.75
N ILE A 16 4.39 -1.58 3.44
CA ILE A 16 4.72 -0.43 2.60
C ILE A 16 3.40 0.27 2.33
N ASP A 17 3.29 1.49 2.85
CA ASP A 17 2.09 2.28 2.73
C ASP A 17 2.21 3.39 1.69
N ASP A 18 1.05 3.77 1.18
CA ASP A 18 0.81 4.85 0.23
C ASP A 18 1.66 4.80 -1.05
N SER A 19 2.18 3.62 -1.41
CA SER A 19 2.87 3.44 -2.67
C SER A 19 1.91 3.60 -3.86
N THR A 20 2.45 3.96 -5.01
CA THR A 20 1.71 4.12 -6.26
C THR A 20 2.62 3.84 -7.46
N CYS A 21 2.04 3.70 -8.64
CA CYS A 21 2.79 3.48 -9.87
C CYS A 21 3.29 4.82 -10.41
N LEU A 22 4.61 4.93 -10.61
CA LEU A 22 5.32 6.06 -11.22
C LEU A 22 5.24 7.36 -10.41
N VAL A 23 4.12 7.78 -9.84
CA VAL A 23 3.98 9.08 -9.16
C VAL A 23 4.74 9.11 -7.83
N ASN A 24 5.51 10.18 -7.61
CA ASN A 24 5.91 10.54 -6.25
C ASN A 24 4.75 11.23 -5.52
N LEU A 25 3.95 10.44 -4.82
CA LEU A 25 2.75 10.90 -4.11
C LEU A 25 3.03 12.10 -3.21
N ASN A 26 4.12 12.06 -2.44
CA ASN A 26 4.48 13.11 -1.48
C ASN A 26 4.74 14.46 -2.15
N ARG A 27 5.33 14.48 -3.35
CA ARG A 27 5.52 15.73 -4.10
C ARG A 27 4.19 16.45 -4.35
N PHE A 28 3.14 15.69 -4.66
CA PHE A 28 1.84 16.24 -5.06
C PHE A 28 0.85 16.39 -3.90
N SER A 29 1.03 15.64 -2.81
CA SER A 29 0.15 15.70 -1.64
C SER A 29 0.47 16.87 -0.71
N VAL A 30 1.76 17.17 -0.48
CA VAL A 30 2.21 18.26 0.40
C VAL A 30 1.54 19.62 0.12
N PRO A 31 1.49 20.14 -1.12
CA PRO A 31 0.82 21.42 -1.37
C PRO A 31 -0.69 21.37 -1.07
N GLN A 32 -1.34 20.23 -1.28
CA GLN A 32 -2.76 20.05 -0.96
C GLN A 32 -2.99 20.05 0.56
N PHE A 33 -2.12 19.40 1.32
CA PHE A 33 -2.15 19.42 2.79
C PHE A 33 -1.85 20.81 3.36
N ALA A 34 -0.91 21.54 2.76
CA ALA A 34 -0.61 22.91 3.12
C ALA A 34 -1.82 23.83 2.92
N GLN A 35 -2.52 23.69 1.79
CA GLN A 35 -3.75 24.43 1.51
C GLN A 35 -4.87 24.06 2.49
N ALA A 36 -5.11 22.76 2.72
CA ALA A 36 -6.19 22.31 3.59
C ALA A 36 -6.01 22.70 5.06
N ARG A 37 -4.76 22.75 5.56
CA ARG A 37 -4.47 23.19 6.95
C ARG A 37 -4.35 24.71 7.11
N GLY A 38 -4.31 25.47 6.02
CA GLY A 38 -4.21 26.92 6.06
C GLY A 38 -2.78 27.47 6.26
N PRO A 39 -2.63 28.77 6.51
CA PRO A 39 -1.36 29.49 6.44
C PRO A 39 -0.32 29.05 7.48
N ASP A 40 -0.75 28.62 8.66
CA ASP A 40 0.16 28.23 9.76
C ASP A 40 0.65 26.78 9.67
N SER A 41 0.33 26.10 8.57
CA SER A 41 0.66 24.69 8.36
C SER A 41 2.17 24.46 8.23
N SER A 42 2.68 23.44 8.94
CA SER A 42 4.08 23.01 8.81
C SER A 42 4.43 22.54 7.38
N TYR A 43 3.45 22.11 6.60
CA TYR A 43 3.62 21.67 5.22
C TYR A 43 4.16 22.78 4.29
N HIS A 44 3.95 24.06 4.62
CA HIS A 44 4.54 25.19 3.86
C HIS A 44 6.07 25.23 3.92
N ARG A 45 6.68 24.61 4.94
CA ARG A 45 8.14 24.56 5.12
C ARG A 45 8.81 23.40 4.40
N ILE A 46 8.02 22.48 3.83
CA ILE A 46 8.55 21.31 3.14
C ILE A 46 8.93 21.70 1.71
N PRO A 47 10.18 21.48 1.25
CA PRO A 47 10.64 21.85 -0.08
C PRO A 47 10.19 20.82 -1.14
N TRP A 48 8.88 20.55 -1.21
CA TRP A 48 8.31 19.50 -2.07
C TRP A 48 8.60 19.73 -3.56
N ARG A 49 8.87 20.97 -3.98
CA ARG A 49 9.23 21.32 -5.37
C ARG A 49 10.57 20.74 -5.81
N ASP A 50 11.45 20.39 -4.87
CA ASP A 50 12.77 19.83 -5.17
C ASP A 50 12.73 18.29 -5.28
N TRP A 51 11.62 17.66 -4.86
CA TRP A 51 11.47 16.22 -4.92
C TRP A 51 11.21 15.72 -6.35
N PRO A 52 11.66 14.51 -6.72
CA PRO A 52 11.38 13.98 -8.04
C PRO A 52 9.87 13.86 -8.27
N VAL A 53 9.43 14.05 -9.51
CA VAL A 53 8.03 13.80 -9.91
C VAL A 53 7.68 12.32 -9.90
N GLU A 54 8.69 11.47 -10.06
CA GLU A 54 8.55 10.03 -10.27
C GLU A 54 9.23 9.21 -9.17
N ILE A 55 8.61 8.10 -8.76
CA ILE A 55 9.28 6.95 -8.17
C ILE A 55 9.48 5.92 -9.28
N PRO A 56 10.72 5.70 -9.75
CA PRO A 56 10.94 4.92 -10.96
C PRO A 56 10.71 3.43 -10.73
N ASP A 57 10.22 2.74 -11.76
CA ASP A 57 10.02 1.27 -11.73
C ASP A 57 11.32 0.51 -11.42
N SER A 58 12.48 1.07 -11.74
CA SER A 58 13.78 0.48 -11.40
C SER A 58 13.99 0.35 -9.89
N PHE A 59 13.46 1.28 -9.10
CA PHE A 59 13.47 1.18 -7.64
C PHE A 59 12.57 0.04 -7.16
N VAL A 60 11.32 -0.02 -7.67
CA VAL A 60 10.35 -1.07 -7.31
C VAL A 60 10.89 -2.45 -7.68
N ARG A 61 11.51 -2.59 -8.85
CA ARG A 61 12.15 -3.82 -9.30
C ARG A 61 13.26 -4.27 -8.35
N LYS A 62 14.20 -3.37 -8.05
CA LYS A 62 15.32 -3.67 -7.13
C LYS A 62 14.81 -4.06 -5.74
N PHE A 63 13.79 -3.37 -5.25
CA PHE A 63 13.15 -3.67 -3.98
C PHE A 63 12.47 -5.05 -3.98
N GLY A 64 11.60 -5.30 -4.96
CA GLY A 64 10.87 -6.57 -5.07
C GLY A 64 11.78 -7.79 -5.26
N GLU A 65 12.81 -7.68 -6.10
CA GLU A 65 13.81 -8.72 -6.30
C GLU A 65 14.59 -9.01 -5.01
N TRP A 66 15.00 -7.96 -4.27
CA TRP A 66 15.64 -8.13 -2.97
C TRP A 66 14.72 -8.81 -1.96
N CYS A 67 13.45 -8.40 -1.89
CA CYS A 67 12.46 -9.00 -0.99
C CYS A 67 12.23 -10.48 -1.31
N ALA A 68 12.10 -10.83 -2.60
CA ALA A 68 11.93 -12.21 -3.04
C ALA A 68 13.14 -13.08 -2.67
N ALA A 69 14.37 -12.57 -2.87
CA ALA A 69 15.61 -13.29 -2.52
C ALA A 69 15.75 -13.55 -1.01
N HIS A 70 15.20 -12.67 -0.17
CA HIS A 70 15.29 -12.76 1.29
C HIS A 70 14.03 -13.34 1.94
N GLY A 71 13.00 -13.66 1.16
CA GLY A 71 11.73 -14.18 1.67
C GLY A 71 10.92 -13.16 2.48
N VAL A 72 11.13 -11.86 2.23
CA VAL A 72 10.38 -10.76 2.85
C VAL A 72 8.99 -10.70 2.25
N LYS A 73 7.98 -10.54 3.10
CA LYS A 73 6.56 -10.51 2.71
C LYS A 73 5.83 -9.38 3.41
N GLY A 74 4.59 -9.12 3.02
CA GLY A 74 3.68 -8.32 3.84
C GLY A 74 2.62 -7.58 3.05
N LYS A 75 2.28 -6.34 3.45
CA LYS A 75 1.29 -5.50 2.77
C LYS A 75 2.01 -4.45 1.92
N TYR A 76 1.53 -4.23 0.72
CA TYR A 76 2.03 -3.18 -0.17
C TYR A 76 0.82 -2.47 -0.78
N SER A 77 0.56 -1.21 -0.43
CA SER A 77 -0.61 -0.52 -0.96
C SER A 77 -0.33 0.07 -2.36
N ILE A 78 -1.39 0.22 -3.16
CA ILE A 78 -1.34 0.98 -4.41
C ILE A 78 -2.47 2.00 -4.34
N VAL A 79 -2.12 3.28 -4.26
CA VAL A 79 -3.08 4.39 -4.32
C VAL A 79 -3.62 4.50 -5.75
N PRO A 80 -4.94 4.27 -5.99
CA PRO A 80 -5.50 4.21 -7.35
C PRO A 80 -5.57 5.57 -8.08
N TYR A 81 -5.63 6.68 -7.35
CA TYR A 81 -5.70 8.03 -7.90
C TYR A 81 -4.75 8.97 -7.14
N PRO A 82 -3.42 8.72 -7.21
CA PRO A 82 -2.43 9.34 -6.35
C PRO A 82 -2.50 10.87 -6.41
N ALA A 83 -2.79 11.50 -5.28
CA ALA A 83 -2.86 12.96 -5.11
C ALA A 83 -3.69 13.69 -6.19
N LEU A 84 -4.72 13.04 -6.73
CA LEU A 84 -5.52 13.55 -7.84
C LEU A 84 -4.74 13.82 -9.15
N VAL A 85 -3.54 13.27 -9.31
CA VAL A 85 -2.68 13.50 -10.49
C VAL A 85 -3.27 12.81 -11.72
N GLY A 86 -3.61 11.53 -11.59
CA GLY A 86 -4.23 10.73 -12.64
C GLY A 86 -4.65 9.38 -12.09
N ARG A 87 -5.68 8.77 -12.69
CA ARG A 87 -6.17 7.48 -12.21
C ARG A 87 -5.41 6.35 -12.90
N LEU A 88 -4.94 5.38 -12.13
CA LEU A 88 -4.17 4.25 -12.63
C LEU A 88 -4.98 3.36 -13.60
N ASP A 89 -6.31 3.38 -13.53
CA ASP A 89 -7.19 2.68 -14.46
C ASP A 89 -7.45 3.40 -15.79
N ARG A 90 -7.00 4.66 -15.91
CA ARG A 90 -7.27 5.49 -17.08
C ARG A 90 -5.98 5.98 -17.71
N THR A 91 -5.37 6.96 -17.08
CA THR A 91 -4.18 7.65 -17.59
C THR A 91 -3.55 8.40 -16.43
N LEU A 92 -2.22 8.43 -16.44
CA LEU A 92 -1.42 9.20 -15.52
C LEU A 92 -0.70 10.31 -16.32
N PRO A 93 -1.15 11.58 -16.21
CA PRO A 93 -0.52 12.68 -16.95
C PRO A 93 0.99 12.76 -16.66
N GLY A 94 1.79 12.83 -17.72
CA GLY A 94 3.26 12.78 -17.64
C GLY A 94 3.88 11.46 -18.09
N TRP A 95 3.07 10.40 -18.20
CA TRP A 95 3.50 9.08 -18.69
C TRP A 95 2.57 8.59 -19.79
N THR A 96 3.12 7.78 -20.69
CA THR A 96 2.35 7.10 -21.72
C THR A 96 1.53 5.96 -21.12
N GLN A 97 0.40 5.63 -21.76
CA GLN A 97 -0.43 4.50 -21.33
C GLN A 97 0.36 3.17 -21.22
N PRO A 98 1.25 2.83 -22.18
CA PRO A 98 2.09 1.64 -22.05
C PRO A 98 3.09 1.66 -20.88
N GLU A 99 3.58 2.84 -20.46
CA GLU A 99 4.46 2.95 -19.29
C GLU A 99 3.68 2.66 -18.00
N LEU A 100 2.48 3.22 -17.86
CA LEU A 100 1.59 2.95 -16.73
C LEU A 100 1.22 1.46 -16.66
N GLU A 101 0.86 0.86 -17.79
CA GLU A 101 0.54 -0.57 -17.86
C GLU A 101 1.72 -1.46 -17.48
N ARG A 102 2.94 -1.12 -17.90
CA ARG A 102 4.16 -1.85 -17.49
C ARG A 102 4.43 -1.72 -15.99
N SER A 103 4.22 -0.55 -15.40
CA SER A 103 4.40 -0.34 -13.95
C SER A 103 3.38 -1.16 -13.15
N ILE A 104 2.11 -1.16 -13.57
CA ILE A 104 1.07 -2.00 -12.96
C ILE A 104 1.42 -3.48 -13.10
N GLU A 105 1.88 -3.92 -14.27
CA GLU A 105 2.29 -5.29 -14.52
C GLU A 105 3.51 -5.70 -13.67
N LEU A 106 4.47 -4.80 -13.46
CA LEU A 106 5.60 -5.02 -12.55
C LEU A 106 5.10 -5.32 -11.13
N VAL A 107 4.18 -4.52 -10.59
CA VAL A 107 3.59 -4.78 -9.26
C VAL A 107 2.87 -6.13 -9.24
N ARG A 108 2.10 -6.44 -10.28
CA ARG A 108 1.34 -7.71 -10.37
C ARG A 108 2.23 -8.95 -10.44
N THR A 109 3.32 -8.87 -11.17
CA THR A 109 4.17 -10.03 -11.44
C THR A 109 5.27 -10.21 -10.41
N LEU A 110 5.84 -9.11 -9.89
CA LEU A 110 6.97 -9.15 -8.96
C LEU A 110 6.54 -9.01 -7.50
N MET A 111 5.60 -8.11 -7.18
CA MET A 111 5.23 -7.80 -5.80
C MET A 111 4.12 -8.75 -5.29
N MET A 112 3.01 -8.87 -6.01
CA MET A 112 1.85 -9.66 -5.57
C MET A 112 2.14 -11.12 -5.13
N PRO A 113 3.14 -11.84 -5.66
CA PRO A 113 3.44 -13.19 -5.18
C PRO A 113 3.82 -13.30 -3.70
N SER A 114 4.38 -12.24 -3.12
CA SER A 114 4.84 -12.20 -1.71
C SER A 114 4.16 -11.11 -0.88
N TRP A 115 3.32 -10.29 -1.52
CA TRP A 115 2.75 -9.09 -0.93
C TRP A 115 1.26 -9.00 -1.22
N ASP A 116 0.50 -8.67 -0.17
CA ASP A 116 -0.92 -8.40 -0.28
C ASP A 116 -1.14 -6.95 -0.71
N ILE A 117 -1.78 -6.76 -1.87
CA ILE A 117 -2.07 -5.42 -2.40
C ILE A 117 -3.46 -4.98 -1.98
N HIS A 118 -3.52 -3.90 -1.21
CA HIS A 118 -4.75 -3.32 -0.71
C HIS A 118 -4.76 -1.80 -0.94
N PRO A 119 -5.80 -1.24 -1.57
CA PRO A 119 -6.00 0.20 -1.53
C PRO A 119 -6.57 0.57 -0.17
N GLU A 120 -5.78 1.28 0.62
CA GLU A 120 -6.25 1.87 1.88
C GLU A 120 -7.06 3.14 1.64
N MET A 121 -6.64 3.91 0.64
CA MET A 121 -7.26 5.15 0.21
C MET A 121 -7.29 5.25 -1.31
N VAL A 122 -8.23 6.05 -1.83
CA VAL A 122 -8.38 6.28 -3.27
C VAL A 122 -7.36 7.30 -3.75
N THR A 123 -7.19 8.41 -3.01
CA THR A 123 -6.38 9.56 -3.45
C THR A 123 -5.24 9.93 -2.53
N HIS A 124 -5.31 9.49 -1.27
CA HIS A 124 -4.42 9.92 -0.17
C HIS A 124 -4.53 11.41 0.19
N THR A 125 -5.35 12.16 -0.51
CA THR A 125 -5.43 13.61 -0.36
C THR A 125 -6.88 14.00 -0.20
N ARG A 126 -7.56 14.39 -1.27
CA ARG A 126 -8.91 14.92 -1.20
C ARG A 126 -9.95 13.85 -1.47
N VAL A 127 -10.98 13.86 -0.66
CA VAL A 127 -12.14 12.98 -0.83
C VAL A 127 -12.78 13.19 -2.20
N ILE A 128 -13.08 12.09 -2.88
CA ILE A 128 -13.80 12.08 -4.16
C ILE A 128 -15.30 11.90 -3.91
N ASP A 129 -16.11 12.70 -4.59
CA ASP A 129 -17.52 12.41 -4.77
C ASP A 129 -17.68 11.28 -5.80
N THR A 130 -18.21 10.14 -5.36
CA THR A 130 -18.39 8.94 -6.18
C THR A 130 -19.38 9.11 -7.32
N LYS A 131 -20.31 10.08 -7.22
CA LYS A 131 -21.28 10.35 -8.29
C LYS A 131 -20.64 11.10 -9.45
N THR A 132 -19.72 12.01 -9.15
CA THR A 132 -19.09 12.87 -10.15
C THR A 132 -17.69 12.41 -10.54
N GLY A 133 -17.03 11.63 -9.68
CA GLY A 133 -15.62 11.24 -9.84
C GLY A 133 -14.63 12.37 -9.57
N HIS A 134 -15.11 13.51 -9.05
CA HIS A 134 -14.31 14.71 -8.79
C HIS A 134 -14.13 14.95 -7.27
N PRO A 135 -13.06 15.63 -6.86
CA PRO A 135 -12.89 15.99 -5.46
C PRO A 135 -13.92 17.04 -5.02
N TYR A 136 -14.35 16.96 -3.76
CA TYR A 136 -15.20 18.01 -3.17
C TYR A 136 -14.53 19.39 -3.26
N PRO A 137 -15.24 20.46 -3.62
CA PRO A 137 -14.61 21.76 -3.96
C PRO A 137 -13.90 22.43 -2.78
N GLU A 138 -14.32 22.17 -1.56
CA GLU A 138 -13.73 22.75 -0.35
C GLU A 138 -12.35 22.14 -0.06
N PHE A 139 -11.36 23.01 0.20
CA PHE A 139 -10.03 22.62 0.65
C PHE A 139 -9.91 22.88 2.15
N SER A 140 -10.43 21.94 2.94
CA SER A 140 -10.38 21.99 4.39
C SER A 140 -10.05 20.61 4.95
N PRO A 141 -9.68 20.49 6.24
CA PRO A 141 -9.36 19.21 6.83
C PRO A 141 -10.50 18.20 6.75
N ARG A 142 -11.75 18.69 6.70
CA ARG A 142 -12.97 17.90 6.51
C ARG A 142 -12.99 17.07 5.24
N PHE A 143 -12.34 17.53 4.17
CA PHE A 143 -12.34 16.86 2.87
C PHE A 143 -10.98 16.27 2.51
N ILE A 144 -10.13 16.08 3.52
CA ILE A 144 -8.93 15.25 3.39
C ILE A 144 -9.24 13.82 3.83
N GLU A 145 -8.90 12.85 2.99
CA GLU A 145 -9.34 11.46 3.05
C GLU A 145 -8.93 10.76 4.36
N ASN A 146 -7.73 11.05 4.87
CA ASN A 146 -7.21 10.52 6.13
C ASN A 146 -7.40 11.45 7.36
N TRP A 147 -8.12 12.57 7.23
CA TRP A 147 -8.34 13.48 8.36
C TRP A 147 -9.81 13.48 8.78
N ASP A 148 -10.44 14.65 8.90
CA ASP A 148 -11.75 14.81 9.55
C ASP A 148 -12.90 14.19 8.74
N TRP A 149 -12.65 13.76 7.49
CA TRP A 149 -13.66 13.08 6.68
C TRP A 149 -14.12 11.75 7.31
N THR A 150 -13.18 10.97 7.82
CA THR A 150 -13.42 9.61 8.34
C THR A 150 -13.85 9.60 9.80
N THR A 151 -13.61 10.69 10.53
CA THR A 151 -13.97 10.87 11.93
C THR A 151 -15.48 10.75 12.15
N GLY A 152 -15.92 9.79 12.97
CA GLY A 152 -17.33 9.59 13.32
C GLY A 152 -18.21 8.92 12.26
N ARG A 153 -17.63 8.44 11.15
CA ARG A 153 -18.35 7.78 10.05
C ARG A 153 -18.33 6.26 10.14
N SER A 154 -19.41 5.58 9.75
CA SER A 154 -19.46 4.11 9.67
C SER A 154 -18.57 3.60 8.51
N PRO A 155 -17.98 2.38 8.58
CA PRO A 155 -17.13 1.84 7.51
C PRO A 155 -17.77 1.86 6.12
N GLU A 156 -19.08 1.62 6.03
CA GLU A 156 -19.84 1.68 4.78
C GLU A 156 -19.87 3.09 4.17
N SER A 157 -19.92 4.13 5.01
CA SER A 157 -19.85 5.52 4.56
C SER A 157 -18.42 6.02 4.29
N ARG A 158 -17.40 5.23 4.67
CA ARG A 158 -15.97 5.46 4.37
C ARG A 158 -15.51 4.80 3.07
N LEU A 159 -16.37 4.02 2.40
CA LEU A 159 -16.00 3.23 1.22
C LEU A 159 -16.52 3.86 -0.09
N PRO A 160 -15.78 4.80 -0.70
CA PRO A 160 -15.82 4.97 -2.17
C PRO A 160 -15.17 3.77 -2.89
N CYS A 161 -14.31 3.03 -2.19
CA CYS A 161 -13.25 2.19 -2.78
C CYS A 161 -13.76 0.93 -3.54
N SER A 162 -14.90 0.36 -3.16
CA SER A 162 -15.42 -0.88 -3.78
C SER A 162 -16.00 -0.70 -5.20
N SER A 163 -16.17 0.55 -5.65
CA SER A 163 -16.76 0.88 -6.95
C SER A 163 -15.73 1.12 -8.07
N LEU A 164 -14.43 1.09 -7.76
CA LEU A 164 -13.37 1.26 -8.75
C LEU A 164 -12.90 -0.10 -9.29
N PRO A 165 -12.97 -0.35 -10.61
CA PRO A 165 -12.73 -1.67 -11.21
C PRO A 165 -11.29 -2.19 -11.08
N VAL A 166 -10.35 -1.39 -10.53
CA VAL A 166 -8.96 -1.80 -10.25
C VAL A 166 -8.89 -2.95 -9.23
N VAL A 167 -9.83 -2.99 -8.28
CA VAL A 167 -9.79 -3.93 -7.15
C VAL A 167 -10.48 -5.27 -7.46
N ALA A 168 -11.33 -5.32 -8.49
CA ALA A 168 -12.30 -6.40 -8.66
C ALA A 168 -11.78 -7.69 -9.35
N ARG A 169 -10.51 -7.77 -9.77
CA ARG A 169 -9.98 -8.91 -10.56
C ARG A 169 -8.89 -9.75 -9.88
N ALA A 170 -8.81 -9.77 -8.54
CA ALA A 170 -7.91 -10.67 -7.80
C ALA A 170 -8.54 -12.00 -7.34
N ARG A 171 -9.70 -12.40 -7.88
CA ARG A 171 -10.33 -13.70 -7.57
C ARG A 171 -9.67 -14.83 -8.37
N GLY A 172 -8.46 -15.25 -8.01
CA GLY A 172 -7.85 -16.42 -8.69
C GLY A 172 -6.39 -16.78 -8.44
N CYS A 173 -5.68 -16.16 -7.49
CA CYS A 173 -4.26 -16.48 -7.28
C CYS A 173 -4.07 -17.79 -6.50
N ARG A 174 -3.90 -18.93 -7.20
CA ARG A 174 -3.30 -20.14 -6.62
C ARG A 174 -1.78 -19.98 -6.61
N CYS A 175 -1.19 -19.99 -5.41
CA CYS A 175 0.26 -19.91 -5.19
C CYS A 175 0.95 -21.25 -5.57
N PRO A 176 1.97 -21.26 -6.43
CA PRO A 176 2.75 -22.47 -6.69
C PRO A 176 3.69 -22.83 -5.53
N ARG A 177 3.96 -24.14 -5.34
CA ARG A 177 4.81 -24.71 -4.28
C ARG A 177 6.32 -24.60 -4.63
N ARG A 178 7.05 -23.98 -3.68
CA ARG A 178 8.48 -24.08 -3.24
C ARG A 178 9.61 -24.47 -4.22
N ALA A 179 10.70 -23.71 -4.11
CA ALA A 179 12.08 -24.22 -4.11
C ALA A 179 12.78 -23.88 -2.76
N ALA A 180 13.62 -24.80 -2.27
CA ALA A 180 14.31 -24.71 -0.98
C ALA A 180 15.69 -24.07 -1.12
N LEU A 181 16.04 -23.16 -0.21
CA LEU A 181 17.39 -22.60 -0.06
C LEU A 181 17.78 -22.68 1.42
N ALA A 182 18.99 -23.17 1.67
CA ALA A 182 19.58 -23.43 2.99
C ALA A 182 19.90 -22.14 3.76
N ALA A 183 20.08 -22.26 5.07
CA ALA A 183 20.26 -21.12 5.97
C ALA A 183 21.19 -21.45 7.14
N ALA A 184 21.87 -20.43 7.64
CA ALA A 184 22.90 -20.47 8.68
C ALA A 184 22.39 -19.90 10.02
N ASP A 185 22.98 -20.38 11.12
CA ASP A 185 22.60 -20.20 12.52
C ASP A 185 22.89 -18.80 13.11
N SER A 186 21.99 -18.32 13.98
CA SER A 186 22.23 -17.21 14.93
C SER A 186 21.40 -17.40 16.21
N ALA A 187 22.06 -17.25 17.37
CA ALA A 187 21.61 -17.71 18.69
C ALA A 187 20.85 -16.68 19.55
N THR A 188 20.43 -15.54 19.01
CA THR A 188 19.62 -14.54 19.73
C THR A 188 18.19 -14.46 19.16
N PRO A 189 17.13 -14.46 19.99
CA PRO A 189 15.78 -14.27 19.49
C PRO A 189 15.64 -12.85 18.95
N ASN A 190 15.16 -12.73 17.72
CA ASN A 190 14.99 -11.45 17.05
C ASN A 190 13.54 -10.98 17.18
N ILE A 191 13.36 -9.76 17.68
CA ILE A 191 12.05 -9.12 17.88
C ILE A 191 11.64 -8.45 16.56
N VAL A 192 10.41 -8.73 16.10
CA VAL A 192 9.80 -8.08 14.94
C VAL A 192 8.77 -7.08 15.43
N VAL A 193 8.95 -5.80 15.07
CA VAL A 193 7.97 -4.74 15.37
C VAL A 193 7.23 -4.40 14.08
N LYS A 194 5.91 -4.64 14.07
CA LYS A 194 5.01 -4.25 12.98
C LYS A 194 4.32 -2.96 13.39
N LEU A 195 4.57 -1.87 12.67
CA LEU A 195 3.82 -0.64 12.78
C LEU A 195 3.05 -0.46 11.47
N ALA A 196 1.75 -0.30 11.60
CA ALA A 196 0.85 -0.03 10.50
C ALA A 196 0.11 1.25 10.88
N ASP A 197 0.14 2.25 10.01
CA ASP A 197 -0.72 3.41 10.17
C ASP A 197 -2.14 3.00 9.80
N ASP A 198 -3.13 3.41 10.59
CA ASP A 198 -4.58 3.14 10.45
C ASP A 198 -5.06 1.68 10.26
N TYR A 199 -4.16 0.69 10.22
CA TYR A 199 -4.48 -0.73 10.18
C TYR A 199 -4.87 -1.23 11.57
N SER A 200 -6.14 -1.04 11.90
CA SER A 200 -6.69 -1.47 13.19
C SER A 200 -6.66 -2.99 13.34
N TRP A 201 -6.55 -3.45 14.59
CA TRP A 201 -6.66 -4.86 15.00
C TRP A 201 -7.85 -5.60 14.37
N ALA A 202 -8.98 -4.90 14.18
CA ALA A 202 -10.21 -5.45 13.60
C ALA A 202 -10.13 -5.69 12.08
N SER A 203 -9.03 -5.32 11.42
CA SER A 203 -8.83 -5.45 9.97
C SER A 203 -8.10 -6.74 9.56
N MET A 204 -7.64 -7.54 10.54
CA MET A 204 -6.99 -8.83 10.30
C MET A 204 -8.03 -9.96 10.18
N SER A 205 -8.03 -10.69 9.07
CA SER A 205 -8.90 -11.86 8.86
C SER A 205 -8.59 -13.01 9.81
N CYS A 206 -7.35 -13.18 10.25
CA CYS A 206 -7.03 -14.13 11.33
C CYS A 206 -7.73 -13.81 12.66
N GLN A 207 -8.25 -12.59 12.83
CA GLN A 207 -9.08 -12.17 13.96
C GLN A 207 -10.59 -12.11 13.63
N GLY A 208 -11.01 -12.65 12.48
CA GLY A 208 -12.41 -12.76 12.08
C GLY A 208 -12.98 -11.59 11.28
N ALA A 209 -12.12 -10.67 10.80
CA ALA A 209 -12.54 -9.61 9.88
C ALA A 209 -13.14 -10.21 8.59
N LYS A 210 -14.34 -9.75 8.20
CA LYS A 210 -15.02 -10.19 6.97
C LYS A 210 -14.85 -9.13 5.88
N GLY A 211 -14.32 -9.52 4.72
CA GLY A 211 -14.25 -8.68 3.51
C GLY A 211 -12.84 -8.25 3.08
N ILE A 212 -11.83 -8.39 3.94
CA ILE A 212 -10.41 -8.24 3.60
C ILE A 212 -9.76 -9.59 3.85
N GLU A 213 -9.18 -10.18 2.80
CA GLU A 213 -8.38 -11.40 2.89
C GLU A 213 -6.94 -11.03 2.53
N PRO A 214 -6.04 -10.84 3.50
CA PRO A 214 -4.62 -10.63 3.31
C PRO A 214 -3.87 -11.96 3.50
N PRO A 215 -3.90 -12.88 2.50
CA PRO A 215 -3.35 -14.22 2.64
C PRO A 215 -1.85 -14.26 2.92
N CYS A 216 -1.07 -13.24 2.56
CA CYS A 216 0.36 -13.18 2.89
C CYS A 216 0.57 -12.78 4.36
N LEU A 217 -0.23 -11.87 4.91
CA LEU A 217 -0.23 -11.55 6.33
C LEU A 217 -0.78 -12.73 7.17
N ASP A 218 -1.87 -13.36 6.74
CA ASP A 218 -2.45 -14.53 7.43
C ASP A 218 -1.50 -15.73 7.48
N ARG A 219 -0.66 -15.89 6.45
CA ARG A 219 0.39 -16.92 6.45
C ARG A 219 1.49 -16.68 7.48
N LEU A 220 1.62 -15.46 8.03
CA LEU A 220 2.52 -15.22 9.15
C LEU A 220 1.95 -15.75 10.48
N ASP A 221 0.63 -15.93 10.58
CA ASP A 221 -0.06 -16.34 11.80
C ASP A 221 -0.32 -17.86 11.87
N ARG A 222 -0.28 -18.55 10.73
CA ARG A 222 -0.43 -20.01 10.71
C ARG A 222 0.86 -20.70 11.17
N PRO A 223 0.78 -21.74 12.02
CA PRO A 223 1.91 -22.63 12.22
C PRO A 223 2.32 -23.19 10.85
N MET A 224 3.62 -23.13 10.54
CA MET A 224 4.14 -23.69 9.30
C MET A 224 4.03 -25.21 9.38
N ASP A 225 3.07 -25.80 8.66
CA ASP A 225 2.99 -27.25 8.51
C ASP A 225 4.34 -27.78 7.97
N ASN A 226 4.83 -28.84 8.62
CA ASN A 226 6.09 -29.53 8.33
C ASN A 226 6.16 -30.05 6.88
#